data_AF-A0A956KF57-F1
#
_entry.id   AF-A0A956KF57-F1
#
_cell.length_a   1.000
_cell.length_b   1.000
_cell.length_c   1.000
_cell.angle_alpha   90.00
_cell.angle_beta   90.00
_cell.angle_gamma   90.00
#
_symmetry.space_group_name_H-M   'P 1'
#
loop_
_entity.id
_entity.type
_entity.pdbx_description
1 polymer ?
#
loop_
_entity_poly.entity_id
_entity_poly.type
_entity_poly.pdbx_seq_one_letter_code
_entity_poly.pdbx_strand_id
1 'polypeptide(L)'
;ACLDTCAAASCGDSYVEDGVEACDDGNADNTDACTELCAAPACDDGLVSGDESDLDCGGSCDPCALGLACAGDDDCAEGLCVGELCTLIANCADL
;
A
#
# COMPACT_ATOMS: atom_id res chain seq x y z
N ALA A 1 -24.17 -17.91 13.18
CA ALA A 1 -24.06 -19.20 12.47
C ALA A 1 -23.56 -18.87 11.08
N CYS A 2 -22.41 -19.44 10.68
CA CYS A 2 -21.99 -19.48 9.28
C CYS A 2 -23.10 -20.14 8.45
N LEU A 3 -23.22 -19.80 7.17
CA LEU A 3 -24.23 -20.31 6.25
C LEU A 3 -24.30 -21.86 6.28
N ASP A 4 -25.48 -22.44 6.02
CA ASP A 4 -25.71 -23.90 6.00
C ASP A 4 -24.83 -24.65 4.97
N THR A 5 -24.17 -23.89 4.10
CA THR A 5 -22.96 -24.28 3.37
C THR A 5 -21.80 -23.52 3.99
N CYS A 6 -20.89 -24.19 4.71
CA CYS A 6 -19.60 -23.59 5.07
C CYS A 6 -18.84 -23.33 3.75
N ALA A 7 -19.10 -22.18 3.12
CA ALA A 7 -18.25 -21.66 2.07
C ALA A 7 -16.90 -21.36 2.72
N ALA A 8 -15.81 -21.63 2.02
CA ALA A 8 -14.51 -21.19 2.50
C ALA A 8 -14.50 -19.65 2.51
N ALA A 9 -13.96 -19.05 3.58
CA ALA A 9 -13.63 -17.64 3.62
C ALA A 9 -12.96 -17.24 2.31
N SER A 10 -13.45 -16.15 1.72
CA SER A 10 -13.02 -15.70 0.41
C SER A 10 -12.84 -14.19 0.49
N CYS A 11 -11.60 -13.74 0.40
CA CYS A 11 -11.29 -12.33 0.45
C CYS A 11 -12.00 -11.54 -0.65
N GLY A 12 -12.67 -10.47 -0.27
CA GLY A 12 -13.43 -9.60 -1.14
C GLY A 12 -14.87 -10.07 -1.38
N ASP A 13 -15.43 -10.91 -0.51
CA ASP A 13 -16.84 -11.35 -0.60
C ASP A 13 -17.81 -10.47 0.22
N SER A 14 -17.29 -9.39 0.80
CA SER A 14 -17.99 -8.43 1.69
C SER A 14 -18.36 -9.00 3.06
N TYR A 15 -17.76 -10.11 3.48
CA TYR A 15 -17.99 -10.71 4.80
C TYR A 15 -16.68 -11.02 5.53
N VAL A 16 -16.40 -10.26 6.58
CA VAL A 16 -15.28 -10.57 7.48
C VAL A 16 -15.57 -11.84 8.29
N GLU A 17 -14.85 -12.93 8.01
CA GLU A 17 -14.90 -14.15 8.83
C GLU A 17 -13.91 -14.10 10.00
N ASP A 18 -14.45 -14.06 11.24
CA ASP A 18 -13.69 -13.93 12.47
C ASP A 18 -12.61 -15.03 12.62
N GLY A 19 -11.35 -14.58 12.80
CA GLY A 19 -10.20 -15.47 12.96
C GLY A 19 -9.65 -16.06 11.66
N VAL A 20 -10.22 -15.73 10.50
CA VAL A 20 -9.69 -16.09 9.18
C VAL A 20 -9.15 -14.86 8.46
N GLU A 21 -9.91 -13.76 8.48
CA GLU A 21 -9.58 -12.50 7.79
C GLU A 21 -9.53 -11.35 8.80
N ALA A 22 -8.59 -10.42 8.62
CA ALA A 22 -8.49 -9.23 9.47
C ALA A 22 -9.43 -8.11 9.00
N CYS A 23 -9.74 -8.08 7.71
CA CYS A 23 -10.68 -7.17 7.04
C CYS A 23 -11.26 -7.84 5.79
N ASP A 24 -12.32 -7.27 5.23
CA ASP A 24 -12.88 -7.57 3.91
C ASP A 24 -13.73 -6.34 3.51
N ASP A 25 -13.39 -5.67 2.42
CA ASP A 25 -14.14 -4.52 1.89
C ASP A 25 -14.86 -4.82 0.57
N GLY A 26 -14.96 -6.11 0.22
CA GLY A 26 -15.75 -6.60 -0.90
C GLY A 26 -15.04 -6.56 -2.25
N ASN A 27 -13.72 -6.39 -2.28
CA ASN A 27 -12.95 -6.48 -3.51
C ASN A 27 -11.51 -7.00 -3.26
N ALA A 28 -10.66 -7.00 -4.30
CA ALA A 28 -9.27 -7.44 -4.25
C ALA A 28 -8.33 -6.33 -4.77
N ASP A 29 -8.64 -5.09 -4.43
CA ASP A 29 -7.82 -3.92 -4.64
C ASP A 29 -6.89 -3.78 -3.42
N ASN A 30 -5.64 -3.41 -3.62
CA ASN A 30 -4.72 -3.17 -2.51
C ASN A 30 -4.75 -1.71 -2.05
N THR A 31 -5.34 -0.81 -2.86
CA THR A 31 -5.27 0.65 -2.66
C THR A 31 -6.40 1.22 -1.79
N ASP A 32 -7.21 0.37 -1.17
CA ASP A 32 -8.29 0.75 -0.26
C ASP A 32 -8.10 0.15 1.15
N ALA A 33 -9.20 -0.13 1.84
CA ALA A 33 -9.16 -0.39 3.28
C ALA A 33 -8.68 -1.81 3.61
N CYS A 34 -8.69 -2.72 2.63
CA CYS A 34 -8.31 -4.11 2.82
C CYS A 34 -7.60 -4.66 1.59
N THR A 35 -6.40 -5.20 1.79
CA THR A 35 -5.62 -5.80 0.69
C THR A 35 -6.27 -7.09 0.16
N GLU A 36 -5.81 -7.55 -1.00
CA GLU A 36 -6.16 -8.85 -1.58
C GLU A 36 -5.79 -10.05 -0.67
N LEU A 37 -4.96 -9.82 0.36
CA LEU A 37 -4.59 -10.79 1.38
C LEU A 37 -5.53 -10.76 2.61
N CYS A 38 -6.58 -9.94 2.57
CA CYS A 38 -7.51 -9.70 3.67
C CYS A 38 -6.82 -9.24 4.96
N ALA A 39 -5.80 -8.41 4.76
CA ALA A 39 -5.05 -7.71 5.79
C ALA A 39 -5.15 -6.20 5.55
N ALA A 40 -5.06 -5.43 6.63
CA ALA A 40 -4.93 -3.98 6.50
C ALA A 40 -3.59 -3.65 5.81
N PRO A 41 -3.54 -2.57 5.00
CA PRO A 41 -2.30 -2.13 4.36
C PRO A 41 -1.20 -1.90 5.41
N ALA A 42 0.01 -2.38 5.11
CA ALA A 42 1.16 -2.27 6.00
C ALA A 42 2.46 -1.98 5.23
N CYS A 43 3.31 -1.14 5.82
CA CYS A 43 4.58 -0.68 5.24
C CYS A 43 5.71 -1.72 5.20
N ASP A 44 5.40 -3.00 5.33
CA ASP A 44 6.37 -4.11 5.34
C ASP A 44 5.75 -5.46 4.91
N ASP A 45 4.66 -5.40 4.14
CA ASP A 45 3.90 -6.57 3.69
C ASP A 45 4.24 -7.03 2.26
N GLY A 46 5.07 -6.27 1.55
CA GLY A 46 5.50 -6.59 0.19
C GLY A 46 4.43 -6.33 -0.86
N LEU A 47 3.46 -5.46 -0.58
CA LEU A 47 2.48 -4.95 -1.54
C LEU A 47 2.63 -3.44 -1.74
N VAL A 48 1.95 -2.91 -2.75
CA VAL A 48 1.68 -1.48 -2.86
C VAL A 48 0.24 -1.32 -2.46
N SER A 49 0.01 -0.80 -1.25
CA SER A 49 -1.29 -0.80 -0.59
C SER A 49 -1.61 0.51 0.12
N GLY A 50 -2.89 0.79 0.31
CA GLY A 50 -3.36 2.04 0.92
C GLY A 50 -2.81 3.30 0.22
N ASP A 51 -2.07 4.12 0.96
CA ASP A 51 -1.47 5.38 0.48
C ASP A 51 0.01 5.23 0.07
N GLU A 52 0.54 4.00 -0.07
CA GLU A 52 1.91 3.76 -0.51
C GLU A 52 2.14 4.21 -1.95
N SER A 53 3.27 4.87 -2.18
CA SER A 53 3.66 5.35 -3.51
C SER A 53 4.47 4.30 -4.29
N ASP A 54 5.18 3.43 -3.58
CA ASP A 54 5.86 2.24 -4.12
C ASP A 54 5.84 1.12 -3.05
N LEU A 55 6.43 -0.03 -3.37
CA LEU A 55 6.46 -1.22 -2.52
C LEU A 55 6.96 -0.89 -1.10
N ASP A 56 6.06 -0.98 -0.11
CA ASP A 56 6.34 -0.77 1.31
C ASP A 56 6.86 0.65 1.67
N CYS A 57 6.56 1.69 0.87
CA CYS A 57 7.05 3.05 1.13
C CYS A 57 6.17 4.19 0.57
N GLY A 58 6.37 5.39 1.12
CA GLY A 58 5.65 6.61 0.72
C GLY A 58 4.29 6.79 1.40
N GLY A 59 3.72 7.99 1.28
CA GLY A 59 2.46 8.38 1.89
C GLY A 59 2.49 8.35 3.42
N SER A 60 1.89 7.32 4.00
CA SER A 60 1.87 7.11 5.47
C SER A 60 3.06 6.30 6.00
N CYS A 61 3.82 5.67 5.08
CA CYS A 61 4.97 4.83 5.38
C CYS A 61 6.28 5.62 5.43
N ASP A 62 7.39 4.92 5.70
CA ASP A 62 8.70 5.53 5.60
C ASP A 62 8.96 5.99 4.14
N PRO A 63 9.74 7.08 3.93
CA PRO A 63 10.00 7.57 2.59
C PRO A 63 10.73 6.55 1.71
N CYS A 64 10.37 6.52 0.43
CA CYS A 64 10.94 5.69 -0.60
C CYS A 64 12.40 6.07 -0.94
N ALA A 65 13.18 5.04 -1.26
CA ALA A 65 14.54 5.20 -1.75
C ALA A 65 14.58 5.78 -3.17
N LEU A 66 15.78 6.19 -3.59
CA LEU A 66 16.04 6.68 -4.94
C LEU A 66 15.68 5.66 -6.03
N GLY A 67 14.98 6.12 -7.07
CA GLY A 67 14.55 5.34 -8.21
C GLY A 67 13.21 4.63 -8.00
N LEU A 68 12.60 4.75 -6.82
CA LEU A 68 11.26 4.26 -6.51
C LEU A 68 10.20 5.32 -6.84
N ALA A 69 8.96 4.86 -6.97
CA ALA A 69 7.81 5.70 -7.25
C ALA A 69 7.47 6.63 -6.07
N CYS A 70 6.90 7.78 -6.41
CA CYS A 70 6.52 8.82 -5.45
C CYS A 70 5.31 9.61 -5.95
N ALA A 71 4.47 10.07 -5.02
CA ALA A 71 3.37 10.99 -5.28
C ALA A 71 3.72 12.44 -4.88
N GLY A 72 4.74 12.63 -4.03
CA GLY A 72 5.25 13.95 -3.63
C GLY A 72 6.69 13.91 -3.12
N ASP A 73 7.30 15.09 -2.92
CA ASP A 73 8.69 15.21 -2.45
C ASP A 73 8.89 14.60 -1.04
N ASP A 74 7.85 14.63 -0.20
CA ASP A 74 7.87 14.04 1.15
C ASP A 74 7.94 12.49 1.11
N ASP A 75 7.61 11.86 -0.02
CA ASP A 75 7.72 10.41 -0.21
C ASP A 75 9.16 9.97 -0.47
N CYS A 76 10.12 10.88 -0.63
CA CYS A 76 11.49 10.52 -0.97
C CYS A 76 12.42 10.65 0.24
N ALA A 77 13.06 9.55 0.65
CA ALA A 77 14.04 9.54 1.74
C ALA A 77 15.19 10.49 1.45
N GLU A 78 15.61 10.51 0.19
CA GLU A 78 16.57 11.46 -0.33
C GLU A 78 16.11 11.98 -1.70
N GLY A 79 16.27 13.28 -1.93
CA GLY A 79 16.00 13.90 -3.23
C GLY A 79 14.60 14.48 -3.36
N LEU A 80 14.08 14.51 -4.60
CA LEU A 80 12.79 15.10 -4.97
C LEU A 80 12.01 14.14 -5.87
N CYS A 81 10.69 14.27 -5.84
CA CYS A 81 9.77 13.51 -6.66
C CYS A 81 9.61 14.16 -8.03
N VAL A 82 10.24 13.58 -9.06
CA VAL A 82 10.19 14.14 -10.42
C VAL A 82 9.85 13.08 -11.44
N GLY A 83 8.74 13.30 -12.15
CA GLY A 83 8.23 12.34 -13.11
C GLY A 83 7.85 11.03 -12.45
N GLU A 84 7.22 11.10 -11.27
CA GLU A 84 6.75 9.95 -10.48
C GLU A 84 7.88 9.06 -9.94
N LEU A 85 9.12 9.55 -9.90
CA LEU A 85 10.27 8.84 -9.33
C LEU A 85 11.05 9.71 -8.35
N CYS A 86 11.49 9.12 -7.24
CA CYS A 86 12.43 9.73 -6.32
C CYS A 86 13.80 9.81 -6.98
N THR A 87 14.29 11.02 -7.22
CA THR A 87 15.56 11.22 -7.92
C THR A 87 16.46 12.15 -7.14
N LEU A 88 17.78 11.90 -7.25
CA LEU A 88 18.79 12.86 -6.83
C LEU A 88 18.81 14.01 -7.82
N ILE A 89 17.85 14.91 -7.68
CA ILE A 89 18.04 16.25 -8.19
C ILE A 89 18.82 16.97 -7.10
N ALA A 90 20.13 17.05 -7.29
CA ALA A 90 20.83 18.21 -6.76
C ALA A 90 20.21 19.41 -7.49
N ASN A 91 19.21 20.08 -6.91
CA ASN A 91 18.78 21.38 -7.42
C ASN A 91 19.89 22.37 -7.11
N CYS A 92 20.89 22.33 -7.98
CA CYS A 92 21.91 23.33 -8.09
C CYS A 92 21.33 24.52 -8.87
N ALA A 93 20.42 25.26 -8.24
CA ALA A 93 20.59 26.72 -8.21
C ALA A 93 21.71 27.12 -7.22
N ASP A 94 22.49 26.15 -6.74
CA ASP A 94 23.60 26.24 -5.78
C ASP A 94 24.87 25.56 -6.35
N LEU A 95 25.56 26.32 -7.21
CA LEU A 95 27.03 26.31 -7.37
C LEU A 95 27.47 27.77 -7.15
#